data_AF-A0A0M2T248-F1
#
_entry.id   AF-A0A0M2T248-F1
#
_cell.length_a   1.000
_cell.length_b   1.000
_cell.length_c   1.000
_cell.angle_alpha   90.00
_cell.angle_beta   90.00
_cell.angle_gamma   90.00
#
_symmetry.space_group_name_H-M   'P 1'
#
loop_
_entity.id
_entity.type
_entity.pdbx_description
1 polymer ?
#
loop_
_entity_poly.entity_id
_entity_poly.type
_entity_poly.pdbx_seq_one_letter_code
_entity_poly.pdbx_strand_id
1 'polypeptide(L)'
;MITKSYTVQEIASKIQHTNVNPDVSKEDIKKLCEDCMEYKFDGVMLQPCWIEEAKAILAGSDVKVCTALGFPMGGLTTASKAREMAEVVSLGAEQVDFMPNFGFFKSGMYTEFENEVKEIVKAADGRVTKIMLEFGMLTQEEKIQAAEIALNAGVTYLKNSSGWGKGGHATVEDIQLLKKIAGDKALVKASGGIRDYESASKILNAGAVLLGTSAGVKIVTGSGQALSDY
;
A
#
# COMPACT_ATOMS: atom_id res chain seq x y z
N MET A 1 -17.07 -3.31 -20.66
CA MET A 1 -16.73 -4.35 -19.67
C MET A 1 -17.90 -4.48 -18.71
N ILE A 2 -18.29 -5.70 -18.32
CA ILE A 2 -19.35 -5.92 -17.35
C ILE A 2 -18.78 -5.56 -15.97
N THR A 3 -19.36 -4.58 -15.30
CA THR A 3 -18.99 -4.21 -13.92
C THR A 3 -19.34 -5.37 -13.00
N LYS A 4 -18.34 -5.95 -12.33
CA LYS A 4 -18.56 -7.00 -11.33
C LYS A 4 -19.24 -6.38 -10.11
N SER A 5 -20.32 -6.98 -9.64
CA SER A 5 -20.83 -6.71 -8.29
C SER A 5 -19.98 -7.50 -7.30
N TYR A 6 -19.39 -6.82 -6.33
CA TYR A 6 -18.76 -7.46 -5.18
C TYR A 6 -19.80 -7.70 -4.09
N THR A 7 -19.52 -8.61 -3.18
CA THR A 7 -20.17 -8.67 -1.86
C THR A 7 -19.35 -7.88 -0.85
N VAL A 8 -19.93 -7.56 0.31
CA VAL A 8 -19.21 -6.92 1.41
C VAL A 8 -18.01 -7.76 1.84
N GLN A 9 -18.16 -9.08 1.92
CA GLN A 9 -17.12 -10.01 2.33
C GLN A 9 -15.98 -10.07 1.29
N GLU A 10 -16.29 -10.03 0.00
CA GLU A 10 -15.25 -9.96 -1.05
C GLU A 10 -14.46 -8.65 -0.96
N ILE A 11 -15.11 -7.52 -0.67
CA ILE A 11 -14.41 -6.24 -0.45
C ILE A 11 -13.55 -6.29 0.82
N ALA A 12 -14.10 -6.83 1.92
CA ALA A 12 -13.39 -6.96 3.19
C ALA A 12 -12.05 -7.70 3.01
N SER A 13 -12.08 -8.85 2.34
CA SER A 13 -10.88 -9.65 2.04
C SER A 13 -9.84 -8.97 1.15
N LYS A 14 -10.12 -7.76 0.65
CA LYS A 14 -9.25 -6.94 -0.19
C LYS A 14 -8.83 -5.64 0.50
N ILE A 15 -9.18 -5.43 1.76
CA ILE A 15 -8.82 -4.24 2.51
C ILE A 15 -7.58 -4.51 3.36
N GLN A 16 -6.56 -3.66 3.23
CA GLN A 16 -5.54 -3.46 4.23
C GLN A 16 -5.94 -2.27 5.09
N HIS A 17 -6.44 -2.56 6.30
CA HIS A 17 -6.95 -1.54 7.19
C HIS A 17 -5.77 -0.78 7.80
N THR A 18 -5.74 0.52 7.56
CA THR A 18 -4.52 1.31 7.69
C THR A 18 -4.64 2.36 8.78
N ASN A 19 -3.67 2.36 9.70
CA ASN A 19 -3.39 3.51 10.56
C ASN A 19 -1.87 3.64 10.75
N VAL A 20 -1.29 4.66 10.12
CA VAL A 20 0.14 4.99 10.21
C VAL A 20 0.34 6.42 10.79
N ASN A 21 -0.68 6.95 11.51
CA ASN A 21 -0.71 8.31 12.06
C ASN A 21 0.42 8.49 13.06
N PRO A 22 1.18 9.60 13.03
CA PRO A 22 2.37 9.75 13.88
C PRO A 22 2.05 9.68 15.38
N ASP A 23 0.80 9.91 15.76
CA ASP A 23 0.25 9.87 17.12
C ASP A 23 -0.43 8.54 17.49
N VAL A 24 -0.37 7.51 16.63
CA VAL A 24 -0.94 6.19 16.90
C VAL A 24 -0.37 5.58 18.18
N SER A 25 -1.26 5.29 19.12
CA SER A 25 -0.94 4.62 20.38
C SER A 25 -0.99 3.09 20.26
N LYS A 26 -0.52 2.40 21.30
CA LYS A 26 -0.62 0.95 21.40
C LYS A 26 -2.08 0.48 21.41
N GLU A 27 -2.96 1.21 22.09
CA GLU A 27 -4.40 0.95 22.14
C GLU A 27 -5.05 1.08 20.75
N ASP A 28 -4.64 2.08 19.95
CA ASP A 28 -5.11 2.24 18.58
C ASP A 28 -4.68 1.07 17.69
N ILE A 29 -3.44 0.58 17.83
CA ILE A 29 -2.96 -0.61 17.12
C ILE A 29 -3.74 -1.86 17.51
N LYS A 30 -4.02 -2.02 18.81
CA LYS A 30 -4.85 -3.14 19.27
C LYS A 30 -6.22 -3.10 18.63
N LYS A 31 -6.89 -1.94 18.65
CA LYS A 31 -8.21 -1.78 18.03
C LYS A 31 -8.15 -2.05 16.52
N LEU A 32 -7.13 -1.54 15.83
CA LEU A 32 -6.92 -1.77 14.41
C LEU A 32 -6.78 -3.26 14.07
N CYS A 33 -6.05 -4.02 14.89
CA CYS A 33 -5.90 -5.46 14.75
C CYS A 33 -7.21 -6.22 15.02
N GLU A 34 -7.94 -5.83 16.07
CA GLU A 34 -9.26 -6.39 16.40
C GLU A 34 -10.26 -6.19 15.25
N ASP A 35 -10.30 -5.00 14.65
CA ASP A 35 -11.13 -4.71 13.48
C ASP A 35 -10.75 -5.60 12.29
N CYS A 36 -9.45 -5.81 12.04
CA CYS A 36 -9.02 -6.71 10.97
C CYS A 36 -9.50 -8.15 11.17
N MET A 37 -9.47 -8.65 12.40
CA MET A 37 -9.97 -10.00 12.71
C MET A 37 -11.49 -10.09 12.62
N GLU A 38 -12.22 -9.11 13.19
CA GLU A 38 -13.69 -9.08 13.20
C GLU A 38 -14.25 -9.06 11.78
N TYR A 39 -13.71 -8.20 10.92
CA TYR A 39 -14.20 -7.98 9.56
C TYR A 39 -13.48 -8.82 8.50
N LYS A 40 -12.51 -9.65 8.89
CA LYS A 40 -11.73 -10.53 7.99
C LYS A 40 -11.04 -9.75 6.87
N PHE A 41 -10.36 -8.67 7.25
CA PHE A 41 -9.55 -7.89 6.33
C PHE A 41 -8.30 -8.66 5.86
N ASP A 42 -7.73 -8.26 4.72
CA ASP A 42 -6.51 -8.89 4.17
C ASP A 42 -5.32 -8.77 5.12
N GLY A 43 -5.20 -7.60 5.77
CA GLY A 43 -4.09 -7.29 6.65
C GLY A 43 -4.25 -5.97 7.39
N VAL A 44 -3.44 -5.81 8.42
CA VAL A 44 -3.26 -4.56 9.16
C VAL A 44 -2.07 -3.80 8.57
N MET A 45 -2.22 -2.50 8.32
CA MET A 45 -1.13 -1.63 7.83
C MET A 45 -0.77 -0.60 8.90
N LEU A 46 0.44 -0.71 9.45
CA LEU A 46 0.91 0.01 10.64
C LEU A 46 2.34 0.53 10.48
N GLN A 47 2.77 1.40 11.40
CA GLN A 47 4.16 1.87 11.44
C GLN A 47 5.11 0.74 11.87
N PRO A 48 6.38 0.75 11.42
CA PRO A 48 7.34 -0.32 11.73
C PRO A 48 7.49 -0.66 13.22
N CYS A 49 7.40 0.34 14.12
CA CYS A 49 7.53 0.14 15.56
C CYS A 49 6.44 -0.76 16.18
N TRP A 50 5.33 -0.98 15.49
CA TRP A 50 4.19 -1.76 15.98
C TRP A 50 4.12 -3.19 15.45
N ILE A 51 5.10 -3.63 14.64
CA ILE A 51 5.09 -4.96 14.00
C ILE A 51 5.00 -6.09 15.04
N GLU A 52 5.86 -6.08 16.07
CA GLU A 52 5.89 -7.15 17.07
C GLU A 52 4.61 -7.19 17.90
N GLU A 53 4.07 -6.03 18.27
CA GLU A 53 2.79 -5.92 19.00
C GLU A 53 1.65 -6.51 18.16
N ALA A 54 1.53 -6.11 16.90
CA ALA A 54 0.50 -6.62 16.02
C ALA A 54 0.63 -8.12 15.77
N LYS A 55 1.86 -8.64 15.62
CA LYS A 55 2.09 -10.09 15.52
C LYS A 55 1.63 -10.84 16.77
N ALA A 56 1.85 -10.29 17.96
CA ALA A 56 1.40 -10.90 19.19
C ALA A 56 -0.15 -10.94 19.27
N ILE A 57 -0.81 -9.85 18.88
CA ILE A 57 -2.27 -9.73 18.89
C ILE A 57 -2.93 -10.62 17.84
N LEU A 58 -2.35 -10.69 16.65
CA LEU A 58 -2.88 -11.43 15.50
C LEU A 58 -2.44 -12.90 15.44
N ALA A 59 -1.81 -13.41 16.51
CA ALA A 59 -1.32 -14.78 16.58
C ALA A 59 -2.46 -15.79 16.33
N GLY A 60 -2.29 -16.63 15.31
CA GLY A 60 -3.27 -17.63 14.89
C GLY A 60 -4.41 -17.10 13.99
N SER A 61 -4.37 -15.82 13.60
CA SER A 61 -5.26 -15.26 12.58
C SER A 61 -4.63 -15.30 11.18
N ASP A 62 -5.46 -15.20 10.14
CA ASP A 62 -5.03 -15.06 8.74
C ASP A 62 -4.76 -13.60 8.33
N VAL A 63 -4.85 -12.65 9.27
CA VAL A 63 -4.64 -11.23 9.02
C VAL A 63 -3.14 -10.97 8.90
N LYS A 64 -2.73 -10.44 7.75
CA LYS A 64 -1.31 -10.19 7.47
C LYS A 64 -0.81 -8.95 8.19
N VAL A 65 0.39 -9.02 8.76
CA VAL A 65 1.07 -7.85 9.32
C VAL A 65 1.80 -7.11 8.19
N CYS A 66 1.33 -5.91 7.88
CA CYS A 66 1.90 -5.06 6.83
C CYS A 66 2.48 -3.77 7.42
N THR A 67 3.54 -3.25 6.80
CA THR A 67 4.13 -1.97 7.20
C THR A 67 4.54 -1.11 6.01
N ALA A 68 4.94 0.13 6.29
CA ALA A 68 5.43 1.08 5.30
C ALA A 68 6.84 1.58 5.67
N LEU A 69 7.73 1.70 4.68
CA LEU A 69 9.08 2.27 4.85
C LEU A 69 9.31 3.51 3.99
N GLY A 70 10.19 4.38 4.46
CA GLY A 70 10.49 5.67 3.83
C GLY A 70 9.28 6.57 3.63
N PHE A 71 8.18 6.29 4.32
CA PHE A 71 6.91 6.98 4.16
C PHE A 71 6.84 8.22 5.06
N PRO A 72 6.21 9.33 4.62
CA PRO A 72 5.72 9.57 3.25
C PRO A 72 6.77 10.21 2.32
N MET A 73 7.98 10.51 2.81
CA MET A 73 8.92 11.41 2.11
C MET A 73 9.76 10.76 1.00
N GLY A 74 10.14 9.48 1.13
CA GLY A 74 10.89 8.70 0.13
C GLY A 74 12.38 9.05 -0.05
N GLY A 75 12.79 10.27 0.33
CA GLY A 75 14.14 10.82 0.10
C GLY A 75 15.27 10.30 1.01
N LEU A 76 15.09 9.16 1.67
CA LEU A 76 16.15 8.49 2.43
C LEU A 76 17.19 7.89 1.47
N THR A 77 18.40 7.62 1.97
CA THR A 77 19.40 6.89 1.18
C THR A 77 18.95 5.46 0.88
N THR A 78 19.35 4.93 -0.28
CA THR A 78 19.10 3.53 -0.66
C THR A 78 19.57 2.54 0.41
N ALA A 79 20.77 2.76 0.97
CA ALA A 79 21.32 1.90 2.01
C ALA A 79 20.52 1.94 3.32
N SER A 80 19.93 3.09 3.68
CA SER A 80 19.01 3.16 4.83
C SER A 80 17.73 2.38 4.56
N LYS A 81 17.10 2.55 3.40
CA LYS A 81 15.85 1.85 3.05
C LYS A 81 16.03 0.34 2.92
N ALA A 82 17.15 -0.12 2.36
CA ALA A 82 17.45 -1.55 2.27
C ALA A 82 17.70 -2.18 3.66
N ARG A 83 18.37 -1.47 4.57
CA ARG A 83 18.56 -1.94 5.95
C ARG A 83 17.24 -1.99 6.71
N GLU A 84 16.43 -0.94 6.61
CA GLU A 84 15.09 -0.89 7.22
C GLU A 84 14.18 -2.00 6.67
N MET A 85 14.21 -2.26 5.35
CA MET A 85 13.48 -3.38 4.76
C MET A 85 13.87 -4.72 5.38
N ALA A 86 15.17 -5.01 5.48
CA ALA A 86 15.65 -6.25 6.09
C ALA A 86 15.26 -6.36 7.57
N GLU A 87 15.30 -5.25 8.30
CA GLU A 87 14.88 -5.16 9.69
C GLU A 87 13.39 -5.47 9.86
N VAL A 88 12.49 -4.77 9.17
CA VAL A 88 11.04 -4.99 9.31
C VAL A 88 10.63 -6.40 8.87
N VAL A 89 11.33 -6.95 7.89
CA VAL A 89 11.19 -8.35 7.49
C VAL A 89 11.59 -9.30 8.61
N SER A 90 12.70 -9.02 9.32
CA SER A 90 13.14 -9.83 10.46
C SER A 90 12.20 -9.75 11.67
N LEU A 91 11.57 -8.59 11.89
CA LEU A 91 10.52 -8.40 12.90
C LEU A 91 9.23 -9.16 12.53
N GLY A 92 9.07 -9.48 11.24
CA GLY A 92 8.03 -10.36 10.72
C GLY A 92 6.91 -9.64 9.98
N ALA A 93 7.19 -8.48 9.39
CA ALA A 93 6.31 -7.94 8.37
C ALA A 93 6.21 -8.91 7.17
N GLU A 94 4.99 -9.25 6.78
CA GLU A 94 4.72 -10.17 5.67
C GLU A 94 4.64 -9.43 4.34
N GLN A 95 4.20 -8.17 4.38
CA GLN A 95 4.14 -7.31 3.22
C GLN A 95 4.59 -5.89 3.55
N VAL A 96 5.33 -5.28 2.64
CA VAL A 96 5.95 -3.97 2.87
C VAL A 96 5.64 -3.02 1.72
N ASP A 97 5.00 -1.91 2.04
CA ASP A 97 4.82 -0.79 1.14
C ASP A 97 6.03 0.15 1.27
N PHE A 98 6.61 0.65 0.19
CA PHE A 98 7.75 1.57 0.27
C PHE A 98 7.61 2.77 -0.65
N MET A 99 8.11 3.91 -0.17
CA MET A 99 8.19 5.14 -0.97
C MET A 99 9.54 5.19 -1.70
N PRO A 100 9.54 5.21 -3.04
CA PRO A 100 10.77 5.35 -3.79
C PRO A 100 11.25 6.81 -3.78
N ASN A 101 12.51 7.03 -4.15
CA ASN A 101 13.10 8.36 -4.17
C ASN A 101 12.70 9.12 -5.44
N PHE A 102 11.56 9.80 -5.37
CA PHE A 102 11.09 10.62 -6.48
C PHE A 102 11.96 11.82 -6.82
N GLY A 103 12.88 12.22 -5.93
CA GLY A 103 13.92 13.19 -6.26
C GLY A 103 14.78 12.68 -7.42
N PHE A 104 15.26 11.44 -7.36
CA PHE A 104 16.01 10.83 -8.47
C PHE A 104 15.18 10.77 -9.75
N PHE A 105 13.93 10.30 -9.64
CA PHE A 105 13.04 10.19 -10.80
C PHE A 105 12.82 11.55 -11.49
N LYS A 106 12.44 12.58 -10.71
CA LYS A 106 12.19 13.93 -11.22
C LYS A 106 13.44 14.63 -11.75
N SER A 107 14.63 14.19 -11.34
CA SER A 107 15.92 14.66 -11.86
C SER A 107 16.42 13.89 -13.09
N GLY A 108 15.64 12.94 -13.62
CA GLY A 108 16.06 12.10 -14.75
C GLY A 108 17.12 11.05 -14.39
N MET A 109 17.39 10.86 -13.10
CA MET A 109 18.33 9.87 -12.57
C MET A 109 17.67 8.49 -12.50
N TYR A 110 17.22 8.00 -13.64
CA TYR A 110 16.41 6.78 -13.73
C TYR A 110 17.19 5.52 -13.35
N THR A 111 18.51 5.51 -13.57
CA THR A 111 19.37 4.39 -13.19
C THR A 111 19.46 4.28 -11.66
N GLU A 112 19.61 5.41 -10.98
CA GLU A 112 19.65 5.49 -9.51
C GLU A 112 18.30 5.15 -8.89
N PHE A 113 17.20 5.62 -9.50
CA PHE A 113 15.85 5.25 -9.10
C PHE A 113 15.62 3.74 -9.25
N GLU A 114 15.96 3.14 -10.39
CA GLU A 114 15.81 1.70 -10.61
C GLU A 114 16.68 0.87 -9.66
N ASN A 115 17.94 1.27 -9.47
CA ASN A 115 18.87 0.59 -8.55
C ASN A 115 18.37 0.64 -7.11
N GLU A 116 17.80 1.75 -6.68
CA GLU A 116 17.19 1.84 -5.35
C GLU A 116 16.05 0.83 -5.19
N VAL A 117 15.14 0.75 -6.17
CA VAL A 117 14.02 -0.19 -6.12
C VAL A 117 14.54 -1.63 -6.08
N LYS A 118 15.56 -1.97 -6.89
CA LYS A 118 16.18 -3.31 -6.90
C LYS A 118 16.79 -3.69 -5.56
N GLU A 119 17.53 -2.78 -4.92
CA GLU A 119 18.15 -3.06 -3.62
C GLU A 119 17.10 -3.24 -2.52
N ILE A 120 16.00 -2.48 -2.55
CA ILE A 120 14.88 -2.66 -1.62
C ILE A 120 14.18 -4.00 -1.85
N VAL A 121 13.87 -4.35 -3.10
CA VAL A 121 13.23 -5.63 -3.44
C VAL A 121 14.12 -6.82 -3.04
N LYS A 122 15.43 -6.72 -3.27
CA LYS A 122 16.41 -7.73 -2.84
C LYS A 122 16.44 -7.87 -1.32
N ALA A 123 16.44 -6.75 -0.58
CA ALA A 123 16.44 -6.76 0.88
C ALA A 123 15.14 -7.31 1.48
N ALA A 124 14.04 -7.32 0.72
CA ALA A 124 12.78 -7.92 1.14
C ALA A 124 12.83 -9.46 1.20
N ASP A 125 13.87 -10.10 0.66
CA ASP A 125 14.10 -11.54 0.77
C ASP A 125 12.87 -12.38 0.32
N GLY A 126 12.24 -11.96 -0.79
CA GLY A 126 11.07 -12.64 -1.36
C GLY A 126 9.72 -12.32 -0.68
N ARG A 127 9.68 -11.41 0.29
CA ARG A 127 8.43 -10.89 0.87
C ARG A 127 7.73 -9.96 -0.11
N VAL A 128 6.42 -9.79 0.06
CA VAL A 128 5.60 -8.96 -0.85
C VAL A 128 6.02 -7.50 -0.74
N THR A 129 6.44 -6.91 -1.85
CA THR A 129 6.83 -5.49 -1.93
C THR A 129 5.84 -4.67 -2.75
N LYS A 130 5.51 -3.48 -2.28
CA LYS A 130 4.57 -2.57 -2.95
C LYS A 130 5.17 -1.17 -3.08
N ILE A 131 5.43 -0.73 -4.29
CA ILE A 131 6.00 0.61 -4.54
C ILE A 131 4.87 1.66 -4.58
N MET A 132 5.00 2.72 -3.79
CA MET A 132 4.10 3.88 -3.82
C MET A 132 4.53 4.85 -4.93
N LEU A 133 3.75 4.94 -6.00
CA LEU A 133 4.14 5.69 -7.21
C LEU A 133 3.68 7.16 -7.24
N GLU A 134 2.95 7.63 -6.21
CA GLU A 134 2.46 9.00 -6.09
C GLU A 134 1.92 9.61 -7.40
N PHE A 135 1.00 8.91 -8.07
CA PHE A 135 0.50 9.30 -9.39
C PHE A 135 -0.04 10.73 -9.46
N GLY A 136 -0.60 11.27 -8.37
CA GLY A 136 -1.11 12.65 -8.34
C GLY A 136 -0.04 13.75 -8.54
N MET A 137 1.25 13.43 -8.45
CA MET A 137 2.35 14.39 -8.74
C MET A 137 3.09 14.13 -10.06
N LEU A 138 2.67 13.13 -10.83
CA LEU A 138 3.33 12.71 -12.07
C LEU A 138 2.50 13.11 -13.30
N THR A 139 3.17 13.51 -14.38
CA THR A 139 2.55 13.61 -15.71
C THR A 139 2.17 12.23 -16.23
N GLN A 140 1.41 12.17 -17.32
CA GLN A 140 1.01 10.91 -17.93
C GLN A 140 2.21 10.06 -18.38
N GLU A 141 3.23 10.70 -18.95
CA GLU A 141 4.48 10.04 -19.38
C GLU A 141 5.28 9.54 -18.17
N GLU A 142 5.39 10.37 -17.13
CA GLU A 142 6.08 10.01 -15.90
C GLU A 142 5.42 8.84 -15.17
N LYS A 143 4.08 8.77 -15.14
CA LYS A 143 3.33 7.64 -14.57
C LYS A 143 3.69 6.33 -15.24
N ILE A 144 3.74 6.33 -16.58
CA ILE A 144 4.09 5.15 -17.37
C ILE A 144 5.54 4.74 -17.07
N GLN A 145 6.46 5.69 -17.15
CA GLN A 145 7.88 5.42 -16.97
C GLN A 145 8.23 4.94 -15.55
N ALA A 146 7.66 5.55 -14.51
CA ALA A 146 7.88 5.13 -13.12
C ALA A 146 7.36 3.71 -12.86
N ALA A 147 6.18 3.38 -13.39
CA ALA A 147 5.59 2.06 -13.28
C ALA A 147 6.42 1.00 -14.03
N GLU A 148 6.89 1.29 -15.24
CA GLU A 148 7.73 0.37 -16.03
C GLU A 148 9.08 0.09 -15.35
N ILE A 149 9.75 1.12 -14.82
CA ILE A 149 10.99 0.94 -14.06
C ILE A 149 10.75 0.04 -12.84
N ALA A 150 9.65 0.27 -12.10
CA ALA A 150 9.32 -0.55 -10.95
C ALA A 150 9.06 -2.02 -11.30
N LEU A 151 8.36 -2.28 -12.41
CA LEU A 151 8.14 -3.65 -12.91
C LEU A 151 9.46 -4.35 -13.24
N ASN A 152 10.38 -3.64 -13.91
CA ASN A 152 11.70 -4.17 -14.26
C ASN A 152 12.56 -4.47 -13.02
N ALA A 153 12.33 -3.74 -11.92
CA ALA A 153 12.98 -3.96 -10.64
C ALA A 153 12.35 -5.10 -9.81
N GLY A 154 11.24 -5.70 -10.25
CA GLY A 154 10.68 -6.92 -9.66
C GLY A 154 9.74 -6.71 -8.47
N VAL A 155 9.10 -5.54 -8.35
CA VAL A 155 8.10 -5.31 -7.29
C VAL A 155 6.88 -6.21 -7.43
N THR A 156 6.25 -6.62 -6.32
CA THR A 156 5.05 -7.46 -6.35
C THR A 156 3.79 -6.67 -6.70
N TYR A 157 3.68 -5.44 -6.17
CA TYR A 157 2.56 -4.53 -6.44
C TYR A 157 3.05 -3.17 -6.91
N LEU A 158 2.32 -2.62 -7.88
CA LEU A 158 2.29 -1.18 -8.13
C LEU A 158 1.17 -0.58 -7.28
N LYS A 159 1.48 0.50 -6.54
CA LYS A 159 0.51 1.24 -5.73
C LYS A 159 0.45 2.68 -6.22
N ASN A 160 -0.76 3.19 -6.47
CA ASN A 160 -0.94 4.53 -7.06
C ASN A 160 -0.48 5.66 -6.14
N SER A 161 -0.67 5.54 -4.82
CA SER A 161 -0.55 6.66 -3.89
C SER A 161 -0.31 6.20 -2.47
N SER A 162 0.45 6.97 -1.70
CA SER A 162 0.67 6.88 -0.26
C SER A 162 -0.56 7.28 0.56
N GLY A 163 -1.47 8.06 -0.03
CA GLY A 163 -2.54 8.75 0.69
C GLY A 163 -2.11 10.09 1.31
N TRP A 164 -0.85 10.51 1.13
CA TRP A 164 -0.34 11.79 1.63
C TRP A 164 -0.13 12.84 0.53
N GLY A 165 -0.35 14.10 0.90
CA GLY A 165 -0.01 15.27 0.07
C GLY A 165 -0.72 15.31 -1.30
N LYS A 166 -0.06 15.93 -2.28
CA LYS A 166 -0.61 16.12 -3.65
C LYS A 166 -0.85 14.81 -4.40
N GLY A 167 -0.30 13.68 -3.94
CA GLY A 167 -0.43 12.37 -4.56
C GLY A 167 -1.73 11.63 -4.23
N GLY A 168 -2.62 12.20 -3.40
CA GLY A 168 -3.43 11.48 -2.41
C GLY A 168 -4.71 10.71 -2.82
N HIS A 169 -5.02 10.49 -4.10
CA HIS A 169 -6.29 9.84 -4.46
C HIS A 169 -6.17 8.71 -5.48
N ALA A 170 -6.92 7.63 -5.24
CA ALA A 170 -7.16 6.59 -6.22
C ALA A 170 -8.30 7.01 -7.15
N THR A 171 -7.97 7.29 -8.42
CA THR A 171 -8.96 7.51 -9.48
C THR A 171 -9.13 6.23 -10.29
N VAL A 172 -10.29 6.06 -10.93
CA VAL A 172 -10.54 4.89 -11.79
C VAL A 172 -9.55 4.86 -12.96
N GLU A 173 -9.25 6.02 -13.51
CA GLU A 173 -8.35 6.23 -14.64
C GLU A 173 -6.92 5.81 -14.29
N ASP A 174 -6.41 6.23 -13.13
CA ASP A 174 -5.06 5.86 -12.67
C ASP A 174 -4.94 4.36 -12.40
N ILE A 175 -5.97 3.75 -11.82
CA ILE A 175 -5.96 2.31 -11.54
C ILE A 175 -6.07 1.48 -12.83
N GLN A 176 -6.87 1.92 -13.80
CA GLN A 176 -6.92 1.29 -15.13
C GLN A 176 -5.58 1.40 -15.85
N LEU A 177 -4.92 2.57 -15.77
CA LEU A 177 -3.59 2.77 -16.32
C LEU A 177 -2.57 1.83 -15.67
N LEU A 178 -2.54 1.77 -14.34
CA LEU A 178 -1.66 0.85 -13.62
C LEU A 178 -1.93 -0.60 -13.99
N LYS A 179 -3.20 -1.02 -14.05
CA LYS A 179 -3.52 -2.41 -14.42
C LYS A 179 -3.08 -2.74 -15.84
N LYS A 180 -3.23 -1.79 -16.77
CA LYS A 180 -2.73 -1.94 -18.15
C LYS A 180 -1.22 -2.10 -18.19
N ILE A 181 -0.46 -1.29 -17.46
CA ILE A 181 1.01 -1.35 -17.40
C ILE A 181 1.47 -2.63 -16.70
N ALA A 182 0.86 -2.97 -15.55
CA ALA A 182 1.20 -4.13 -14.75
C ALA A 182 1.01 -5.45 -15.52
N GLY A 183 -0.05 -5.56 -16.32
CA GLY A 183 -0.40 -6.80 -17.03
C GLY A 183 -0.47 -7.98 -16.05
N ASP A 184 0.35 -9.01 -16.32
CA ASP A 184 0.53 -10.18 -15.46
C ASP A 184 1.86 -10.16 -14.68
N LYS A 185 2.65 -9.08 -14.80
CA LYS A 185 3.97 -8.94 -14.16
C LYS A 185 3.88 -8.50 -12.70
N ALA A 186 2.85 -7.75 -12.35
CA ALA A 186 2.60 -7.29 -10.98
C ALA A 186 1.10 -7.12 -10.71
N LEU A 187 0.76 -6.98 -9.43
CA LEU A 187 -0.58 -6.67 -8.97
C LEU A 187 -0.76 -5.17 -8.74
N VAL A 188 -2.01 -4.71 -8.63
CA VAL A 188 -2.32 -3.30 -8.37
C VAL A 188 -2.99 -3.14 -7.01
N LYS A 189 -2.39 -2.29 -6.17
CA LYS A 189 -2.97 -1.82 -4.91
C LYS A 189 -3.43 -0.37 -5.08
N ALA A 190 -4.64 -0.07 -4.63
CA ALA A 190 -5.19 1.28 -4.67
C ALA A 190 -5.31 1.87 -3.26
N SER A 191 -4.95 3.14 -3.09
CA SER A 191 -5.15 3.87 -1.83
C SER A 191 -5.33 5.36 -2.05
N GLY A 192 -5.91 6.01 -1.04
CA GLY A 192 -6.23 7.44 -1.04
C GLY A 192 -7.69 7.72 -1.43
N GLY A 193 -8.48 8.24 -0.49
CA GLY A 193 -9.86 8.68 -0.74
C GLY A 193 -10.92 7.58 -0.87
N ILE A 194 -10.59 6.30 -0.63
CA ILE A 194 -11.53 5.18 -0.71
C ILE A 194 -12.26 5.07 0.64
N ARG A 195 -13.48 5.60 0.74
CA ARG A 195 -14.18 5.83 2.03
C ARG A 195 -15.55 5.17 2.16
N ASP A 196 -16.03 4.51 1.11
CA ASP A 196 -17.33 3.83 1.09
C ASP A 196 -17.31 2.62 0.15
N TYR A 197 -18.38 1.82 0.23
CA TYR A 197 -18.56 0.63 -0.59
C TYR A 197 -18.53 0.93 -2.10
N GLU A 198 -19.17 2.03 -2.52
CA GLU A 198 -19.30 2.35 -3.94
C GLU A 198 -17.95 2.70 -4.57
N SER A 199 -17.16 3.55 -3.90
CA SER A 199 -15.80 3.89 -4.29
C SER A 199 -14.89 2.67 -4.30
N ALA A 200 -14.95 1.81 -3.26
CA ALA A 200 -14.20 0.56 -3.21
C ALA A 200 -14.54 -0.35 -4.40
N SER A 201 -15.83 -0.55 -4.69
CA SER A 201 -16.29 -1.37 -5.82
C SER A 201 -15.84 -0.82 -7.18
N LYS A 202 -15.92 0.50 -7.39
CA LYS A 202 -15.43 1.15 -8.62
C LYS A 202 -13.94 0.94 -8.83
N ILE A 203 -13.14 1.12 -7.77
CA ILE A 203 -11.68 0.95 -7.82
C ILE A 203 -11.28 -0.51 -8.06
N LEU A 204 -11.97 -1.48 -7.44
CA LEU A 204 -11.74 -2.89 -7.72
C LEU A 204 -12.10 -3.26 -9.16
N ASN A 205 -13.21 -2.72 -9.68
CA ASN A 205 -13.58 -2.91 -11.09
C ASN A 205 -12.62 -2.24 -12.07
N ALA A 206 -11.90 -1.20 -11.63
CA ALA A 206 -10.85 -0.56 -12.43
C ALA A 206 -9.59 -1.43 -12.59
N GLY A 207 -9.44 -2.49 -11.78
CA GLY A 207 -8.34 -3.46 -11.89
C GLY A 207 -7.46 -3.56 -10.65
N ALA A 208 -7.73 -2.80 -9.59
CA ALA A 208 -7.09 -3.02 -8.30
C ALA A 208 -7.54 -4.36 -7.71
N VAL A 209 -6.62 -5.08 -7.07
CA VAL A 209 -6.92 -6.34 -6.38
C VAL A 209 -6.85 -6.21 -4.87
N LEU A 210 -6.33 -5.07 -4.38
CA LEU A 210 -6.07 -4.76 -2.98
C LEU A 210 -6.29 -3.26 -2.73
N LEU A 211 -6.84 -2.90 -1.58
CA LEU A 211 -7.19 -1.54 -1.19
C LEU A 211 -6.47 -1.17 0.10
N GLY A 212 -5.85 0.00 0.19
CA GLY A 212 -5.38 0.58 1.44
C GLY A 212 -6.33 1.69 1.90
N THR A 213 -6.88 1.56 3.11
CA THR A 213 -7.85 2.54 3.63
C THR A 213 -7.95 2.54 5.17
N SER A 214 -8.10 3.74 5.72
CA SER A 214 -8.48 4.04 7.11
C SER A 214 -9.98 3.87 7.38
N ALA A 215 -10.79 3.70 6.32
CA ALA A 215 -12.25 3.60 6.39
C ALA A 215 -12.77 2.16 6.28
N GLY A 216 -11.93 1.14 6.55
CA GLY A 216 -12.27 -0.27 6.34
C GLY A 216 -13.61 -0.68 6.98
N VAL A 217 -13.78 -0.41 8.27
CA VAL A 217 -15.03 -0.70 9.01
C VAL A 217 -16.24 0.01 8.40
N LYS A 218 -16.07 1.29 8.01
CA LYS A 218 -17.13 2.06 7.37
C LYS A 218 -17.54 1.48 6.02
N ILE A 219 -16.57 1.05 5.22
CA ILE A 219 -16.81 0.45 3.90
C ILE A 219 -17.65 -0.83 4.02
N VAL A 220 -17.37 -1.67 5.03
CA VAL A 220 -18.03 -2.98 5.15
C VAL A 220 -19.33 -2.96 5.95
N THR A 221 -19.49 -2.04 6.90
CA THR A 221 -20.72 -1.96 7.70
C THR A 221 -21.69 -0.87 7.19
N GLY A 222 -21.23 0.08 6.37
CA GLY A 222 -21.99 1.27 6.00
C GLY A 222 -22.17 2.27 7.16
N SER A 223 -21.55 2.00 8.31
CA SER A 223 -21.65 2.78 9.55
C SER A 223 -20.28 2.89 10.24
N GLY A 224 -20.18 3.72 11.28
CA GLY A 224 -18.89 4.00 11.93
C GLY A 224 -18.13 5.16 11.28
N GLN A 225 -17.04 5.55 11.92
CA GLN A 225 -16.20 6.65 11.48
C GLN A 225 -14.95 6.11 10.78
N ALA A 226 -14.55 6.75 9.69
CA ALA A 226 -13.21 6.51 9.17
C ALA A 226 -12.21 7.00 10.22
N LEU A 227 -11.10 6.28 10.40
CA LEU A 227 -9.97 6.83 11.14
C LEU A 227 -9.53 8.11 10.42
N SER A 228 -8.99 9.07 11.17
CA SER A 228 -8.50 10.30 10.56
C SER A 228 -7.41 9.97 9.55
N ASP A 229 -7.60 10.46 8.33
CA ASP A 229 -6.50 10.66 7.41
C ASP A 229 -5.80 11.96 7.85
N TYR A 230 -4.48 11.91 7.98
CA TYR A 230 -3.56 13.01 8.26
C TYR A 230 -3.93 14.34 7.59
#